data_AF-A0A4Y4AT86-F1
#
_entry.id   AF-A0A4Y4AT86-F1
#
_cell.length_a   1.000
_cell.length_b   1.000
_cell.length_c   1.000
_cell.angle_alpha   90.00
_cell.angle_beta   90.00
_cell.angle_gamma   90.00
#
_symmetry.space_group_name_H-M   'P 1'
#
loop_
_entity.id
_entity.type
_entity.pdbx_description
1 polymer ?
#
loop_
_entity_poly.entity_id
_entity_poly.type
_entity_poly.pdbx_seq_one_letter_code
_entity_poly.pdbx_strand_id
1 'polypeptide(L)'
;MKITPVFFIILGSLLCCNGYSQNSKVLTVDKTVEKYAFVNVTKTYERIAEKGYKSIDLFQKLGNAFYSDLNMPKAAKWYGELFAMTTDLDAIYYDQYAKSLFAIGENEKANTIVAKLNNKLSSK
;
A
#
# COMPACT_ATOMS: atom_id res chain seq x y z
N MET A 1 15.42 30.21 63.37
CA MET A 1 15.23 31.20 62.27
C MET A 1 16.65 31.57 61.81
N LYS A 2 17.15 31.23 60.63
CA LYS A 2 16.58 31.35 59.30
C LYS A 2 17.16 30.22 58.42
N ILE A 3 16.27 29.39 57.90
CA ILE A 3 16.52 28.50 56.77
C ILE A 3 16.99 29.38 55.60
N THR A 4 18.21 29.15 55.12
CA THR A 4 18.80 29.85 53.98
C THR A 4 18.14 29.34 52.69
N PRO A 5 17.47 30.18 51.90
CA PRO A 5 16.75 29.73 50.71
C PRO A 5 17.71 29.74 49.52
N VAL A 6 18.78 28.94 49.57
CA VAL A 6 19.68 28.78 48.41
C VAL A 6 19.13 27.73 47.42
N PHE A 7 18.14 26.93 47.85
CA PHE A 7 17.55 25.87 47.02
C PHE A 7 16.42 26.35 46.09
N PHE A 8 15.97 27.60 46.21
CA PHE A 8 14.89 28.16 45.37
C PHE A 8 15.38 28.88 44.11
N ILE A 9 16.65 28.69 43.70
CA ILE A 9 17.21 29.26 42.47
C ILE A 9 17.29 28.22 41.34
N ILE A 10 16.91 26.95 41.59
CA ILE A 10 17.00 25.86 40.59
C ILE A 10 15.64 25.51 39.95
N LEU A 11 14.56 26.26 40.25
CA LEU A 11 13.23 26.03 39.66
C LEU A 11 12.80 27.08 38.62
N GLY A 12 13.71 27.96 38.21
CA GLY A 12 13.39 29.13 37.39
C GLY A 12 13.92 29.13 35.96
N SER A 13 14.29 27.98 35.35
CA SER A 13 14.90 27.97 34.01
C SER A 13 14.38 26.93 33.03
N LEU A 14 13.11 26.51 33.15
CA LEU A 14 12.49 25.64 32.15
C LEU A 14 11.16 26.19 31.61
N LEU A 15 11.12 27.48 31.28
CA LEU A 15 10.04 28.08 30.47
C LEU A 15 10.59 29.16 29.55
N CYS A 16 11.57 28.80 28.73
CA CYS A 16 11.84 29.52 27.49
C CYS A 16 11.21 28.72 26.34
N CYS A 17 9.88 28.77 26.24
CA CYS A 17 9.22 28.52 24.96
C CYS A 17 9.63 29.65 24.02
N ASN A 18 10.76 29.48 23.33
CA ASN A 18 11.05 30.24 22.13
C ASN A 18 10.04 29.82 21.07
N GLY A 19 8.88 30.46 21.07
CA GLY A 19 7.94 30.43 19.96
C GLY A 19 8.57 31.15 18.78
N TYR A 20 9.35 30.45 17.97
CA TYR A 20 9.63 30.90 16.62
C TYR A 20 8.33 30.77 15.83
N SER A 21 7.50 31.81 15.86
CA SER A 21 6.58 32.02 14.75
C SER A 21 7.45 32.29 13.53
N GLN A 22 7.67 31.24 12.72
CA GLN A 22 8.18 31.45 11.37
C GLN A 22 7.07 32.22 10.66
N ASN A 23 7.33 33.50 10.40
CA ASN A 23 6.60 34.22 9.35
C ASN A 23 6.76 33.37 8.10
N SER A 24 5.74 32.58 7.77
CA SER A 24 5.58 32.06 6.43
C SER A 24 5.33 33.30 5.57
N LYS A 25 6.42 33.92 5.10
CA LYS A 25 6.39 34.53 3.80
C LYS A 25 5.88 33.43 2.90
N VAL A 26 4.59 33.49 2.60
CA VAL A 26 3.96 32.76 1.52
C VAL A 26 4.68 33.28 0.29
N LEU A 27 5.85 32.68 0.02
CA LEU A 27 6.34 32.54 -1.31
C LEU A 27 5.21 31.78 -1.97
N THR A 28 4.35 32.51 -2.67
CA THR A 28 3.67 31.97 -3.83
C THR A 28 4.78 31.44 -4.71
N VAL A 29 5.19 30.21 -4.42
CA VAL A 29 5.92 29.36 -5.35
C VAL A 29 4.96 29.30 -6.52
N ASP A 30 5.33 30.07 -7.54
CA ASP A 30 4.70 30.07 -8.82
C ASP A 30 4.42 28.60 -9.19
N LYS A 31 3.22 28.34 -9.72
CA LYS A 31 2.64 27.01 -9.95
C LYS A 31 3.36 26.23 -11.06
N THR A 32 4.63 26.51 -11.26
CA THR A 32 5.60 25.67 -11.93
C THR A 32 6.22 24.74 -10.87
N VAL A 33 5.37 23.99 -10.16
CA VAL A 33 5.80 22.73 -9.58
C VAL A 33 6.31 21.95 -10.78
N GLU A 34 7.62 21.87 -10.86
CA GLU A 34 8.35 21.01 -11.76
C GLU A 34 7.56 19.72 -11.87
N LYS A 35 6.98 19.48 -13.06
CA LYS A 35 6.40 18.20 -13.43
C LYS A 35 7.54 17.19 -13.52
N TYR A 36 8.18 16.88 -12.41
CA TYR A 36 8.60 15.51 -12.17
C TYR A 36 7.30 14.72 -12.14
N ALA A 37 6.89 14.28 -13.32
CA ALA A 37 5.73 13.43 -13.49
C ALA A 37 6.02 12.19 -12.64
N PHE A 38 5.43 12.13 -11.44
CA PHE A 38 5.46 10.94 -10.63
C PHE A 38 4.71 9.88 -11.44
N VAL A 39 5.46 9.07 -12.19
CA VAL A 39 4.89 8.02 -13.01
C VAL A 39 4.34 7.00 -12.02
N ASN A 40 3.01 6.96 -11.90
CA ASN A 40 2.37 5.89 -11.18
C ASN A 40 2.61 4.59 -11.97
N VAL A 41 3.53 3.79 -11.45
CA VAL A 41 4.00 2.55 -12.08
C VAL A 41 2.83 1.60 -12.29
N THR A 42 1.93 1.47 -11.31
CA THR A 42 0.71 0.65 -11.41
C THR A 42 -0.18 1.09 -12.57
N LYS A 43 -0.43 2.40 -12.73
CA LYS A 43 -1.20 2.92 -13.88
C LYS A 43 -0.52 2.65 -15.22
N THR A 44 0.81 2.67 -15.24
CA THR A 44 1.58 2.35 -16.45
C THR A 44 1.45 0.87 -16.79
N TYR A 45 1.54 0.00 -15.79
CA TYR A 45 1.30 -1.44 -15.92
C TYR A 45 -0.12 -1.77 -16.35
N GLU A 46 -1.14 -1.10 -15.82
CA GLU A 46 -2.52 -1.29 -16.28
C GLU A 46 -2.66 -0.95 -17.76
N ARG A 47 -2.10 0.18 -18.19
CA ARG A 47 -2.19 0.60 -19.59
C ARG A 47 -1.52 -0.38 -20.55
N ILE A 48 -0.37 -0.96 -20.19
CA ILE A 48 0.28 -1.97 -21.05
C ILE A 48 -0.51 -3.29 -21.06
N ALA A 49 -1.08 -3.69 -19.91
CA ALA A 49 -1.94 -4.86 -19.83
C ALA A 49 -3.21 -4.70 -20.67
N GLU A 50 -3.82 -3.53 -20.64
CA GLU A 50 -4.99 -3.15 -21.46
C GLU A 50 -4.67 -3.10 -22.96
N LYS A 51 -3.41 -2.86 -23.34
CA LYS A 51 -2.92 -2.99 -24.73
C LYS A 51 -2.66 -4.44 -25.14
N GLY A 52 -2.92 -5.41 -24.26
CA GLY A 52 -2.77 -6.84 -24.54
C GLY A 52 -1.42 -7.42 -24.16
N TYR A 53 -0.51 -6.64 -23.54
CA TYR A 53 0.72 -7.22 -23.01
C TYR A 53 0.40 -8.10 -21.81
N LYS A 54 0.80 -9.37 -21.86
CA LYS A 54 0.55 -10.35 -20.78
C LYS A 54 1.85 -10.97 -20.33
N SER A 55 2.10 -10.98 -19.04
CA SER A 55 3.20 -11.73 -18.42
C SER A 55 2.86 -12.04 -16.96
N ILE A 56 3.45 -13.11 -16.43
CA ILE A 56 3.28 -13.50 -15.02
C ILE A 56 3.70 -12.34 -14.10
N ASP A 57 4.89 -11.78 -14.32
CA ASP A 57 5.42 -10.65 -13.54
C ASP A 57 4.50 -9.41 -13.57
N LEU A 58 3.94 -9.07 -14.73
CA LEU A 58 3.00 -7.96 -14.86
C LEU A 58 1.75 -8.17 -14.00
N PHE A 59 1.13 -9.34 -14.10
CA PHE A 59 -0.12 -9.61 -13.38
C PHE A 59 0.11 -9.82 -11.88
N GLN A 60 1.27 -10.33 -11.47
CA GLN A 60 1.69 -10.32 -10.06
C GLN A 60 1.80 -8.88 -9.53
N LYS A 61 2.52 -8.00 -10.25
CA LYS A 61 2.67 -6.60 -9.85
C LYS A 61 1.34 -5.86 -9.78
N LEU A 62 0.46 -6.06 -10.76
CA LEU A 62 -0.87 -5.44 -10.78
C LEU A 62 -1.77 -5.98 -9.67
N GLY A 63 -1.88 -7.31 -9.53
CA GLY A 63 -2.66 -7.93 -8.46
C GLY A 63 -2.22 -7.44 -7.08
N ASN A 64 -0.92 -7.48 -6.82
CA ASN A 64 -0.34 -7.08 -5.53
C ASN A 64 -0.55 -5.59 -5.23
N ALA A 65 -0.34 -4.72 -6.23
CA ALA A 65 -0.56 -3.29 -6.05
C ALA A 65 -2.02 -2.98 -5.67
N PHE A 66 -2.98 -3.55 -6.39
CA PHE A 66 -4.40 -3.31 -6.09
C PHE A 66 -4.87 -3.99 -4.81
N TYR A 67 -4.29 -5.14 -4.46
CA TYR A 67 -4.56 -5.79 -3.18
C TYR A 67 -4.08 -4.91 -2.01
N SER A 68 -2.86 -4.38 -2.10
CA SER A 68 -2.30 -3.45 -1.11
C SER A 68 -3.11 -2.15 -0.99
N ASP A 69 -3.65 -1.65 -2.11
CA ASP A 69 -4.53 -0.47 -2.14
C ASP A 69 -5.98 -0.78 -1.71
N LEU A 70 -6.29 -2.01 -1.29
CA LEU A 70 -7.63 -2.51 -0.99
C LEU A 70 -8.65 -2.37 -2.14
N ASN A 71 -8.16 -2.20 -3.37
CA ASN A 71 -8.99 -2.19 -4.56
C ASN A 71 -9.27 -3.64 -5.00
N MET A 72 -10.13 -4.31 -4.23
CA MET A 72 -10.45 -5.73 -4.40
C MET A 72 -11.00 -6.10 -5.78
N PRO A 73 -11.84 -5.27 -6.44
CA PRO A 73 -12.27 -5.56 -7.81
C PRO A 73 -11.12 -5.64 -8.81
N LYS A 74 -10.17 -4.69 -8.74
CA LYS A 74 -9.01 -4.72 -9.64
C LYS A 74 -8.02 -5.83 -9.26
N ALA A 75 -7.81 -6.08 -7.97
CA ALA A 75 -6.98 -7.19 -7.51
C ALA A 75 -7.53 -8.53 -8.02
N ALA A 76 -8.83 -8.78 -7.85
CA ALA A 76 -9.50 -9.98 -8.36
C ALA A 76 -9.38 -10.11 -9.89
N LYS A 77 -9.53 -9.01 -10.65
CA LYS A 77 -9.32 -9.00 -12.10
C LYS A 77 -7.92 -9.46 -12.48
N TRP A 78 -6.88 -8.84 -11.91
CA TRP A 78 -5.50 -9.09 -12.33
C TRP A 78 -4.96 -10.43 -11.79
N TYR A 79 -5.36 -10.85 -10.59
CA TYR A 79 -5.10 -12.21 -10.15
C TYR A 79 -5.83 -13.23 -11.01
N GLY A 80 -7.04 -12.94 -11.49
CA GLY A 80 -7.73 -13.82 -12.46
C GLY A 80 -6.93 -14.04 -13.74
N GLU A 81 -6.39 -12.97 -14.32
CA GLU A 81 -5.48 -13.07 -15.48
C GLU A 81 -4.20 -13.84 -15.14
N LEU A 82 -3.62 -13.62 -13.95
CA LEU A 82 -2.44 -14.37 -13.49
C LEU A 82 -2.73 -15.88 -13.40
N PHE A 83 -3.84 -16.26 -12.77
CA PHE A 83 -4.27 -17.65 -12.61
C PHE A 83 -4.70 -18.32 -13.91
N ALA A 84 -5.09 -17.54 -14.93
CA ALA A 84 -5.31 -18.03 -16.28
C ALA A 84 -4.00 -18.36 -17.02
N MET A 85 -2.88 -17.74 -16.62
CA MET A 85 -1.56 -18.01 -17.21
C MET A 85 -0.82 -19.16 -16.52
N THR A 86 -0.91 -19.25 -15.20
CA THR A 86 -0.18 -20.27 -14.43
C THR A 86 -0.85 -20.53 -13.09
N THR A 87 -0.71 -21.75 -12.59
CA THR A 87 -1.01 -22.12 -11.20
C THR A 87 0.25 -22.50 -10.42
N ASP A 88 1.43 -22.42 -11.03
CA ASP A 88 2.68 -22.58 -10.29
C ASP A 88 3.05 -21.27 -9.60
N LEU A 89 2.31 -20.97 -8.53
CA LEU A 89 2.43 -19.75 -7.74
C LEU A 89 2.57 -20.08 -6.26
N ASP A 90 3.18 -19.18 -5.50
CA ASP A 90 3.22 -19.26 -4.05
C ASP A 90 1.83 -19.21 -3.43
N ALA A 91 1.69 -19.83 -2.25
CA ALA A 91 0.45 -19.89 -1.48
C ALA A 91 -0.20 -18.50 -1.26
N ILE A 92 0.62 -17.46 -1.13
CA ILE A 92 0.16 -16.09 -0.93
C ILE A 92 -0.74 -15.59 -2.08
N TYR A 93 -0.47 -15.99 -3.33
CA TYR A 93 -1.28 -15.56 -4.47
C TYR A 93 -2.65 -16.21 -4.48
N TYR A 94 -2.76 -17.46 -3.99
CA TYR A 94 -4.06 -18.12 -3.82
C TYR A 94 -4.87 -17.45 -2.72
N ASP A 95 -4.23 -17.17 -1.57
CA ASP A 95 -4.86 -16.51 -0.43
C ASP A 95 -5.36 -15.10 -0.81
N GLN A 96 -4.51 -14.27 -1.42
CA GLN A 96 -4.86 -12.92 -1.84
C GLN A 96 -5.95 -12.93 -2.91
N TYR A 97 -5.88 -13.85 -3.89
CA TYR A 97 -6.92 -13.95 -4.91
C TYR A 97 -8.27 -14.36 -4.32
N ALA A 98 -8.29 -15.38 -3.45
CA ALA A 98 -9.50 -15.81 -2.76
C ALA A 98 -10.12 -14.67 -1.93
N LYS A 99 -9.30 -13.94 -1.16
CA LYS A 99 -9.75 -12.77 -0.37
C LYS A 99 -10.33 -11.67 -1.25
N SER A 100 -9.70 -11.35 -2.38
CA SER A 100 -10.23 -10.38 -3.33
C SER A 100 -11.57 -10.83 -3.92
N LEU A 101 -11.73 -12.12 -4.24
CA LEU A 101 -12.99 -12.67 -4.75
C LEU A 101 -14.11 -12.63 -3.70
N PHE A 102 -13.83 -13.01 -2.45
CA PHE A 102 -14.79 -12.89 -1.35
C PHE A 102 -15.25 -11.44 -1.16
N ALA A 103 -14.31 -10.49 -1.19
CA ALA A 103 -14.63 -9.08 -1.00
C ALA A 103 -15.54 -8.49 -2.09
N ILE A 104 -15.59 -9.11 -3.29
CA ILE A 104 -16.48 -8.70 -4.38
C ILE A 104 -17.71 -9.61 -4.53
N GLY A 105 -17.92 -10.55 -3.60
CA GLY A 105 -19.08 -11.45 -3.59
C GLY A 105 -18.98 -12.66 -4.52
N GLU A 106 -17.83 -12.89 -5.15
CA GLU A 106 -17.57 -14.04 -6.05
C GLU A 106 -17.21 -15.31 -5.24
N ASN A 107 -18.09 -15.66 -4.30
CA ASN A 107 -17.82 -16.65 -3.25
C ASN A 107 -17.53 -18.06 -3.78
N GLU A 108 -18.22 -18.50 -4.83
CA GLU A 108 -18.01 -19.82 -5.43
C GLU A 108 -16.61 -19.94 -6.04
N LYS A 109 -16.17 -18.91 -6.76
CA LYS A 109 -14.80 -18.84 -7.31
C LYS A 109 -13.79 -18.78 -6.17
N ALA A 110 -14.03 -17.97 -5.15
CA ALA A 110 -13.15 -17.85 -4.00
C ALA A 110 -12.94 -19.20 -3.30
N ASN A 111 -14.03 -19.94 -3.03
CA ASN A 111 -13.98 -21.27 -2.44
C ASN A 111 -13.18 -22.27 -3.29
N THR A 112 -13.31 -22.17 -4.62
CA THR A 112 -12.51 -22.98 -5.56
C THR A 112 -11.01 -22.69 -5.42
N ILE A 113 -10.62 -21.42 -5.29
CA ILE A 113 -9.22 -21.04 -5.09
C ILE A 113 -8.70 -21.50 -3.72
N VAL A 114 -9.51 -21.40 -2.67
CA VAL A 114 -9.18 -21.94 -1.32
C VAL A 114 -8.97 -23.45 -1.37
N ALA A 115 -9.81 -24.20 -2.08
CA ALA A 115 -9.63 -25.64 -2.23
C ALA A 115 -8.30 -25.98 -2.92
N LYS A 116 -7.93 -25.22 -3.97
CA LYS A 116 -6.63 -25.38 -4.62
C LYS A 116 -5.45 -25.05 -3.69
N LEU A 117 -5.59 -24.03 -2.85
CA LEU A 117 -4.58 -23.69 -1.83
C LEU A 117 -4.40 -24.84 -0.83
N ASN A 118 -5.49 -25.39 -0.29
CA ASN A 118 -5.42 -26.51 0.65
C ASN A 118 -4.71 -27.72 0.04
N ASN A 119 -5.04 -28.08 -1.20
CA ASN A 119 -4.37 -29.16 -1.92
C ASN A 119 -2.87 -28.90 -2.12
N LYS A 120 -2.48 -27.64 -2.38
CA LYS A 120 -1.06 -27.25 -2.52
C LYS A 120 -0.31 -27.37 -1.19
N LEU A 121 -0.95 -27.02 -0.08
CA LEU A 121 -0.34 -27.11 1.25
C LEU A 121 -0.25 -28.55 1.75
N SER A 122 -1.18 -29.43 1.39
CA SER A 122 -1.16 -30.84 1.77
C SER A 122 -0.22 -31.71 0.93
N SER A 123 0.24 -31.21 -0.22
CA SER A 123 1.14 -31.93 -1.13
C SER A 123 2.62 -31.60 -0.92
N LYS A 124 2.94 -30.82 0.12
CA LYS A 124 4.30 -30.42 0.49
C LYS A 124 4.70 -31.06 1.82
#